data_AF-A0A3D4ME16-F1
#
_entry.id   AF-A0A3D4ME16-F1
#
_cell.length_a   1.000
_cell.length_b   1.000
_cell.length_c   1.000
_cell.angle_alpha   90.00
_cell.angle_beta   90.00
_cell.angle_gamma   90.00
#
_symmetry.space_group_name_H-M   'P 1'
#
loop_
_entity.id
_entity.type
_entity.pdbx_description
1 polymer ?
#
loop_
_entity_poly.entity_id
_entity_poly.type
_entity_poly.pdbx_seq_one_letter_code
_entity_poly.pdbx_strand_id
1 'polypeptide(L)' 'MITIFADMGFSVAEGPEIEDDFHNFTALNFPPEHPARQMHDTFYLPDVAGKTGDAAKRLLRTHTSTV' A
#
# COMPACT_ATOMS: atom_id res chain seq x y z
N MET A 1 -23.75 1.44 2.66
CA MET A 1 -22.88 0.68 1.74
C MET A 1 -22.21 -0.48 2.46
N ILE A 2 -21.53 -0.26 3.60
CA ILE A 2 -20.97 -1.34 4.44
C ILE A 2 -22.03 -2.38 4.84
N THR A 3 -23.22 -1.93 5.20
CA THR A 3 -24.35 -2.78 5.59
C THR A 3 -24.75 -3.83 4.54
N ILE A 4 -24.66 -3.49 3.24
CA ILE A 4 -25.01 -4.41 2.15
C ILE A 4 -24.06 -5.62 2.13
N PHE A 5 -22.75 -5.38 2.32
CA PHE A 5 -21.75 -6.45 2.32
C PHE A 5 -21.75 -7.23 3.64
N ALA A 6 -22.05 -6.57 4.75
CA ALA A 6 -22.22 -7.23 6.05
C ALA A 6 -23.38 -8.25 6.01
N ASP A 7 -24.50 -7.89 5.38
CA ASP A 7 -25.65 -8.79 5.20
C ASP A 7 -25.32 -10.03 4.33
N MET A 8 -24.29 -9.92 3.48
CA MET A 8 -23.76 -11.03 2.68
C MET A 8 -22.70 -11.87 3.42
N GLY A 9 -22.39 -11.53 4.69
CA GLY A 9 -21.43 -12.25 5.52
C GLY A 9 -19.97 -11.78 5.42
N PHE A 10 -19.70 -10.66 4.73
CA PHE A 10 -18.36 -10.06 4.72
C PHE A 10 -18.09 -9.27 6.01
N SER A 11 -16.82 -9.18 6.40
CA SER A 11 -16.35 -8.34 7.50
C SER A 11 -15.57 -7.13 6.98
N VAL A 12 -15.49 -6.09 7.81
CA VAL A 12 -14.67 -4.91 7.54
C VAL A 12 -13.29 -5.11 8.15
N ALA A 13 -12.24 -4.83 7.38
CA ALA A 13 -10.86 -4.74 7.84
C ALA A 13 -10.33 -3.33 7.57
N GLU A 14 -9.46 -2.85 8.46
CA GLU A 14 -8.78 -1.58 8.34
C GLU A 14 -7.27 -1.82 8.40
N GLY A 15 -6.52 -1.07 7.58
CA GLY A 15 -5.06 -1.09 7.58
C GLY A 15 -4.49 0.33 7.65
N PRO A 16 -3.17 0.45 7.80
CA PRO A 16 -2.50 1.75 7.94
C PRO A 16 -2.64 2.61 6.68
N GLU A 17 -2.59 3.93 6.85
CA GLU A 17 -2.54 4.88 5.72
C GLU A 17 -1.13 5.04 5.16
N ILE A 18 -0.11 4.91 6.01
CA ILE A 18 1.29 4.94 5.61
C ILE A 18 1.82 3.52 5.53
N GLU A 19 2.13 3.09 4.33
CA GLU A 19 2.56 1.73 4.00
C GLU A 19 4.04 1.70 3.55
N ASP A 20 4.60 0.49 3.46
CA ASP A 20 5.87 0.27 2.77
C ASP A 20 5.67 -0.06 1.27
N ASP A 21 6.72 0.14 0.47
CA ASP A 21 6.68 -0.12 -0.97
C ASP A 21 6.43 -1.60 -1.29
N PHE A 22 6.80 -2.50 -0.38
CA PHE A 22 6.60 -3.93 -0.56
C PHE A 22 5.12 -4.30 -0.55
N HIS A 23 4.35 -3.93 0.47
CA HIS A 23 2.93 -4.29 0.58
C HIS A 23 2.07 -3.54 -0.44
N ASN A 24 2.40 -2.27 -0.72
CA ASN A 24 1.64 -1.48 -1.68
C ASN A 24 1.89 -1.89 -3.13
N PHE A 25 3.06 -2.47 -3.46
CA PHE A 25 3.41 -2.79 -4.84
C PHE A 25 4.01 -4.18 -5.04
N THR A 26 5.13 -4.52 -4.39
CA THR A 26 5.89 -5.76 -4.69
C THR A 26 5.07 -7.01 -4.40
N ALA A 27 4.35 -7.05 -3.28
CA ALA A 27 3.44 -8.14 -2.91
C ALA A 27 2.27 -8.30 -3.89
N LEU A 28 1.92 -7.22 -4.60
CA LEU A 28 0.82 -7.15 -5.56
C LEU A 28 1.31 -7.26 -7.01
N ASN A 29 2.53 -7.79 -7.21
CA ASN A 29 3.12 -8.11 -8.51
C ASN A 29 3.38 -6.89 -9.42
N PHE A 30 3.56 -5.71 -8.84
CA PHE A 30 4.08 -4.56 -9.58
C PHE A 30 5.61 -4.66 -9.63
N PRO A 31 6.29 -4.57 -10.78
CA PRO A 31 7.75 -4.53 -10.83
C PRO A 31 8.30 -3.13 -10.42
N PRO A 32 9.59 -3.01 -10.04
CA PRO A 32 10.22 -1.73 -9.67
C PRO A 32 10.12 -0.64 -10.73
N GLU A 33 10.12 -1.02 -12.01
CA GLU A 33 10.05 -0.10 -13.16
C GLU A 33 8.60 0.30 -13.53
N HIS A 34 7.61 -0.13 -12.74
CA HIS A 34 6.21 0.14 -13.07
C HIS A 34 5.89 1.64 -12.94
N PRO A 35 5.18 2.27 -13.91
CA PRO A 35 4.85 3.70 -13.86
C PRO A 35 4.15 4.14 -12.57
N ALA A 36 3.26 3.31 -12.02
CA ALA A 36 2.60 3.60 -10.75
C ALA A 36 3.54 3.76 -9.53
N ARG A 37 4.78 3.25 -9.58
CA ARG A 37 5.81 3.45 -8.55
C ARG A 37 6.59 4.75 -8.72
N GLN A 38 6.31 5.53 -9.77
CA GLN A 38 7.00 6.79 -9.99
C GLN A 38 6.55 7.84 -8.97
N MET A 39 7.48 8.72 -8.57
CA MET A 39 7.25 9.75 -7.56
C MET A 39 6.21 10.82 -7.96
N HIS A 40 5.80 10.84 -9.23
CA HIS A 40 4.74 11.72 -9.72
C HIS A 40 3.34 11.23 -9.34
N ASP A 41 3.16 9.92 -9.24
CA ASP A 41 1.85 9.28 -9.00
C ASP A 41 1.71 8.81 -7.55
N THR A 42 2.82 8.63 -6.84
CA THR A 42 2.85 8.14 -5.45
C THR A 42 3.54 9.11 -4.51
N PHE A 43 2.88 9.44 -3.39
CA PHE A 43 3.45 10.26 -2.33
C PHE A 43 4.41 9.46 -1.45
N TYR A 44 5.70 9.53 -1.77
CA TYR A 44 6.77 8.95 -0.96
C TYR A 44 7.13 9.81 0.25
N LEU A 45 7.44 9.15 1.36
CA LEU A 45 7.94 9.73 2.61
C LEU A 45 9.45 9.47 2.76
N PRO A 46 10.14 10.16 3.69
CA PRO A 46 11.53 9.86 3.98
C PRO A 46 11.75 8.40 4.40
N ASP A 47 12.83 7.81 3.90
CA ASP A 47 13.19 6.43 4.21
C ASP A 47 13.40 6.21 5.70
N VAL A 48 13.06 5.02 6.17
CA VAL A 48 13.25 4.63 7.58
C VAL A 48 14.71 4.28 7.82
N ALA A 49 15.35 5.01 8.73
CA ALA A 49 16.72 4.74 9.15
C ALA A 49 16.87 3.28 9.67
N GLY A 50 17.86 2.56 9.14
CA GLY A 50 18.15 1.17 9.53
C GLY A 50 17.41 0.09 8.74
N LYS A 51 16.55 0.45 7.78
CA LYS A 51 15.94 -0.49 6.82
C LYS A 51 16.59 -0.33 5.43
N THR A 52 16.52 -1.39 4.61
CA THR A 52 17.04 -1.39 3.23
C THR A 52 15.99 -1.96 2.25
N GLY A 53 16.11 -1.60 0.97
CA GLY A 53 15.19 -2.05 -0.08
C GLY A 53 13.76 -1.49 0.08
N ASP A 54 12.78 -2.21 -0.44
CA ASP A 54 11.36 -1.77 -0.45
C ASP A 54 10.79 -1.56 0.96
N ALA A 55 11.33 -2.26 1.97
CA ALA A 55 10.93 -2.09 3.36
C ALA A 55 11.42 -0.77 4.00
N ALA A 56 12.38 -0.08 3.36
CA ALA A 56 12.85 1.24 3.79
C ALA A 56 11.98 2.37 3.26
N LYS A 57 11.43 2.18 2.05
CA LYS A 57 10.61 3.17 1.35
C LYS A 57 9.22 3.19 1.95
N ARG A 58 8.82 4.35 2.48
CA ARG A 58 7.46 4.57 2.96
C ARG A 58 6.70 5.46 2.00
N LEU A 59 5.40 5.22 1.91
CA LEU A 59 4.50 5.97 1.04
C LEU A 59 3.10 6.03 1.64
N LEU A 60 2.30 6.99 1.20
CA LEU A 60 0.86 6.96 1.43
C LEU A 60 0.24 5.92 0.50
N ARG A 61 -0.54 4.99 1.07
CA ARG A 61 -1.16 3.90 0.30
C ARG A 61 -1.95 4.46 -0.89
N THR A 62 -1.79 3.84 -2.05
CA THR A 62 -2.48 4.28 -3.28
C THR A 62 -3.82 3.58 -3.49
N HIS A 63 -4.06 2.47 -2.77
CA HIS A 63 -5.30 1.70 -2.77
C HIS A 63 -5.43 0.89 -1.46
N THR A 64 -6.57 0.23 -1.25
CA THR A 64 -6.86 -0.56 -0.04
C THR A 64 -6.55 -2.05 -0.20
N SER A 65 -5.87 -2.47 -1.27
CA SER A 65 -5.51 -3.89 -1.49
C SER A 65 -4.47 -4.42 -0.51
N THR A 66 -3.85 -3.54 0.27
CA THR A 66 -2.92 -3.87 1.35
C THR A 66 -3.62 -4.33 2.63
N VAL A 67 -4.95 -4.19 2.68
CA VAL A 67 -5.83 -4.56 3.79
C VAL A 67 -6.52 -5.88 3.49
#